data_AF-A0AAW5SA43-F1
#
_entry.id   AF-A0AAW5SA43-F1
#
_cell.length_a   1.000
_cell.length_b   1.000
_cell.length_c   1.000
_cell.angle_alpha   90.00
_cell.angle_beta   90.00
_cell.angle_gamma   90.00
#
_symmetry.space_group_name_H-M   'P 1'
#
loop_
_entity.id
_entity.type
_entity.pdbx_description
1 polymer ?
#
loop_
_entity_poly.entity_id
_entity_poly.type
_entity_poly.pdbx_seq_one_letter_code
_entity_poly.pdbx_strand_id
1 'polypeptide(L)'
;MTQQDRAAAVLQFGRRRGYRPLRGMPTHRVAGDTDVDAAIGPYRRLIVLGGDAELALVLTRLLRAERLDVEVAFVPRRRTRATRNYRLPTGFRAARRAARGAARRVPLIRDETGSAIVGRACWAAPGGQGWLHGEAVVDDTTLFDGDVTAVWIEPTAAMPGLRAAVAGRPWRRWVTGRAAQLGSTGATVLRDGVPADRPARRSAFYRNIEGWLLVR
;
A
#
# COMPACT_ATOMS: atom_id res chain seq x y z
N MET A 1 -10.46 25.09 26.17
CA MET A 1 -10.69 23.67 25.76
C MET A 1 -9.33 23.07 25.42
N THR A 2 -8.66 22.49 26.41
CA THR A 2 -7.26 22.06 26.31
C THR A 2 -7.13 20.83 25.43
N GLN A 3 -6.24 20.95 24.46
CA GLN A 3 -5.96 20.08 23.33
C GLN A 3 -5.14 18.83 23.75
N GLN A 4 -5.47 18.23 24.90
CA GLN A 4 -4.82 17.03 25.44
C GLN A 4 -5.39 15.77 24.75
N ASP A 5 -4.56 15.21 23.86
CA ASP A 5 -4.64 13.89 23.22
C ASP A 5 -5.96 13.45 22.54
N ARG A 6 -6.12 13.88 21.28
CA ARG A 6 -6.89 13.11 20.30
C ARG A 6 -6.22 11.76 20.06
N ALA A 7 -6.67 10.75 20.83
CA ALA A 7 -6.11 9.41 20.95
C ALA A 7 -6.06 8.60 19.63
N ALA A 8 -5.52 7.38 19.69
CA ALA A 8 -5.53 6.44 18.59
C ALA A 8 -6.92 5.80 18.40
N ALA A 9 -7.31 5.54 17.15
CA ALA A 9 -8.52 4.79 16.81
C ALA A 9 -8.18 3.52 16.03
N VAL A 10 -9.03 2.52 16.19
CA VAL A 10 -8.91 1.22 15.52
C VAL A 10 -9.89 1.17 14.36
N LEU A 11 -9.38 0.98 13.14
CA LEU A 11 -10.16 0.68 11.96
C LEU A 11 -10.26 -0.83 11.80
N GLN A 12 -11.41 -1.37 12.14
CA GLN A 12 -11.68 -2.80 12.11
C GLN A 12 -12.42 -3.16 10.82
N PHE A 13 -11.71 -3.80 9.91
CA PHE A 13 -12.27 -4.28 8.66
C PHE A 13 -12.79 -5.72 8.83
N GLY A 14 -14.03 -5.97 8.44
CA GLY A 14 -14.69 -7.27 8.57
C GLY A 14 -14.88 -7.77 10.02
N ARG A 15 -15.30 -9.02 10.18
CA ARG A 15 -15.53 -9.67 11.49
C ARG A 15 -14.23 -10.16 12.14
N ARG A 16 -13.25 -9.27 12.31
CA ARG A 16 -11.95 -9.58 12.92
C ARG A 16 -11.99 -9.36 14.44
N ARG A 17 -11.39 -10.26 15.22
CA ARG A 17 -11.28 -10.09 16.69
C ARG A 17 -10.21 -9.04 17.01
N GLY A 18 -10.51 -8.17 17.97
CA GLY A 18 -9.53 -7.22 18.51
C GLY A 18 -8.45 -7.90 19.36
N TYR A 19 -7.33 -7.20 19.56
CA TYR A 19 -6.24 -7.65 20.41
C TYR A 19 -6.25 -6.93 21.76
N ARG A 20 -5.81 -7.60 22.83
CA ARG A 20 -5.74 -7.00 24.18
C ARG A 20 -5.02 -5.64 24.24
N PRO A 21 -3.89 -5.40 23.52
CA PRO A 21 -3.21 -4.10 23.54
C PRO A 21 -4.02 -2.94 22.93
N LEU A 22 -5.10 -3.24 22.20
CA LEU A 22 -5.96 -2.26 21.55
C LEU A 22 -7.29 -2.05 22.31
N ARG A 23 -7.48 -2.73 23.45
CA ARG A 23 -8.70 -2.57 24.26
C ARG A 23 -8.79 -1.16 24.83
N GLY A 24 -9.99 -0.59 24.84
CA GLY A 24 -10.28 0.76 25.32
C GLY A 24 -10.08 1.85 24.27
N MET A 25 -9.55 1.54 23.08
CA MET A 25 -9.47 2.48 21.97
C MET A 25 -10.82 2.54 21.21
N PRO A 26 -11.26 3.73 20.76
CA PRO A 26 -12.39 3.85 19.85
C PRO A 26 -12.21 2.93 18.64
N THR A 27 -13.21 2.10 18.37
CA THR A 27 -13.17 1.11 17.29
C THR A 27 -14.26 1.42 16.27
N HIS A 28 -13.83 1.74 15.05
CA HIS A 28 -14.69 1.99 13.90
C HIS A 28 -14.75 0.73 13.05
N ARG A 29 -15.95 0.19 12.85
CA ARG A 29 -16.16 -0.90 11.91
C ARG A 29 -16.25 -0.31 10.52
N VAL A 30 -15.35 -0.73 9.65
CA VAL A 30 -15.30 -0.24 8.27
C VAL A 30 -15.99 -1.24 7.35
N ALA A 31 -17.10 -0.80 6.76
CA ALA A 31 -17.85 -1.49 5.71
C ALA A 31 -17.59 -0.87 4.32
N GLY A 32 -17.19 0.40 4.27
CA GLY A 32 -16.81 1.07 3.03
C GLY A 32 -15.98 2.35 3.25
N ASP A 33 -15.69 3.05 2.15
CA ASP A 33 -14.84 4.25 2.14
C ASP A 33 -15.29 5.35 3.12
N THR A 34 -16.60 5.56 3.23
CA THR A 34 -17.18 6.62 4.08
C THR A 34 -16.86 6.43 5.57
N ASP A 35 -16.73 5.19 6.03
CA ASP A 35 -16.37 4.90 7.41
C ASP A 35 -14.91 5.24 7.71
N VAL A 36 -14.05 5.14 6.69
CA VAL A 36 -12.65 5.58 6.80
C VAL A 36 -12.60 7.10 6.92
N ASP A 37 -13.33 7.82 6.07
CA ASP A 37 -13.37 9.29 6.09
C ASP A 37 -13.86 9.83 7.42
N ALA A 38 -14.89 9.23 8.02
CA ALA A 38 -15.40 9.62 9.33
C ALA A 38 -14.34 9.48 10.45
N ALA A 39 -13.38 8.57 10.27
CA ALA A 39 -12.26 8.39 11.19
C ALA A 39 -11.06 9.31 10.87
N ILE A 40 -11.01 9.93 9.68
CA ILE A 40 -9.97 10.90 9.31
C ILE A 40 -10.35 12.26 9.91
N GLY A 41 -9.45 12.86 10.70
CA GLY A 41 -9.67 14.18 11.31
C GLY A 41 -9.65 14.20 12.85
N PRO A 42 -10.43 13.36 13.55
CA PRO A 42 -10.50 13.40 15.01
C PRO A 42 -9.36 12.67 15.71
N TYR A 43 -8.53 11.88 15.02
CA TYR A 43 -7.49 11.06 15.63
C TYR A 43 -6.10 11.38 15.06
N ARG A 44 -5.07 11.35 15.91
CA ARG A 44 -3.66 11.48 15.47
C ARG A 44 -3.09 10.17 14.94
N ARG A 45 -3.68 9.03 15.33
CA ARG A 45 -3.23 7.69 14.95
C ARG A 45 -4.39 6.80 14.54
N LEU A 46 -4.25 6.13 13.40
CA LEU A 46 -5.17 5.12 12.90
C LEU A 46 -4.50 3.74 12.90
N ILE A 47 -5.16 2.77 13.53
CA ILE A 47 -4.68 1.38 13.63
C ILE A 47 -5.53 0.52 12.72
N VAL A 48 -4.93 0.06 11.61
CA VAL A 48 -5.59 -0.75 10.59
C VAL A 48 -5.53 -2.23 10.97
N LEU A 49 -6.66 -2.80 11.39
CA LEU A 49 -6.86 -4.24 11.55
C LEU A 49 -7.38 -4.83 10.23
N GLY A 50 -6.44 -5.14 9.33
CA GLY A 50 -6.76 -5.60 7.97
C GLY A 50 -5.61 -6.31 7.26
N GLY A 51 -5.76 -6.52 5.95
CA GLY A 51 -4.73 -6.94 5.02
C GLY A 51 -4.18 -5.75 4.21
N ASP A 52 -3.44 -6.07 3.14
CA ASP A 52 -2.74 -5.06 2.33
C ASP A 52 -3.73 -4.14 1.61
N ALA A 53 -4.84 -4.67 1.08
CA ALA A 53 -5.87 -3.89 0.41
C ALA A 53 -6.54 -2.87 1.35
N GLU A 54 -6.82 -3.25 2.60
CA GLU A 54 -7.43 -2.33 3.56
C GLU A 54 -6.46 -1.25 4.05
N LEU A 55 -5.16 -1.57 4.18
CA LEU A 55 -4.14 -0.57 4.45
C LEU A 55 -3.98 0.41 3.26
N ALA A 56 -3.95 -0.12 2.03
CA ALA A 56 -3.91 0.67 0.81
C ALA A 56 -5.11 1.62 0.71
N LEU A 57 -6.31 1.14 1.04
CA LEU A 57 -7.52 1.96 1.09
C LEU A 57 -7.37 3.12 2.07
N VAL A 58 -6.96 2.85 3.31
CA VAL A 58 -6.78 3.90 4.34
C VAL A 58 -5.76 4.95 3.89
N LEU A 59 -4.63 4.53 3.34
CA LEU A 59 -3.62 5.47 2.83
C LEU A 59 -4.11 6.23 1.60
N THR A 60 -4.92 5.62 0.74
CA THR A 60 -5.55 6.30 -0.39
C THR A 60 -6.49 7.40 0.08
N ARG A 61 -7.32 7.14 1.11
CA ARG A 61 -8.21 8.15 1.69
C ARG A 61 -7.42 9.27 2.37
N LEU A 62 -6.39 8.94 3.16
CA LEU A 62 -5.52 9.94 3.79
C LEU A 62 -4.78 10.81 2.77
N LEU A 63 -4.28 10.20 1.69
CA LEU A 63 -3.65 10.93 0.58
C LEU A 63 -4.63 11.92 -0.05
N ARG A 64 -5.85 11.49 -0.37
CA ARG A 64 -6.90 12.34 -0.98
C ARG A 64 -7.39 13.45 -0.06
N ALA A 65 -7.32 13.23 1.25
CA ALA A 65 -7.67 14.23 2.26
C ALA A 65 -6.49 15.14 2.65
N GLU A 66 -5.30 14.96 2.05
CA GLU A 66 -4.06 15.68 2.43
C GLU A 66 -3.70 15.50 3.91
N ARG A 67 -3.95 14.30 4.45
CA ARG A 67 -3.76 13.95 5.88
C ARG A 67 -2.67 12.91 6.12
N LEU A 68 -1.57 12.96 5.37
CA LEU A 68 -0.41 12.07 5.58
C LEU A 68 0.41 12.43 6.86
N ASP A 69 -0.01 13.47 7.58
CA ASP A 69 0.38 13.80 8.96
C ASP A 69 -0.21 12.83 10.01
N VAL A 70 -1.20 12.01 9.65
CA VAL A 70 -1.80 11.02 10.54
C VAL A 70 -0.90 9.79 10.62
N GLU A 71 -0.61 9.34 11.84
CA GLU A 71 0.17 8.13 12.08
C GLU A 71 -0.67 6.89 11.75
N VAL A 72 -0.11 5.95 11.00
CA VAL A 72 -0.80 4.73 10.61
C VAL A 72 -0.05 3.50 11.12
N ALA A 73 -0.73 2.69 11.92
CA ALA A 73 -0.24 1.40 12.37
C ALA A 73 -0.96 0.27 11.64
N PHE A 74 -0.19 -0.75 11.23
CA PHE A 74 -0.75 -1.90 10.52
C PHE A 74 -0.72 -3.16 11.38
N VAL A 75 -1.88 -3.81 11.54
CA VAL A 75 -2.05 -5.01 12.38
C VAL A 75 -2.66 -6.16 11.57
N PRO A 76 -1.86 -6.83 10.73
CA PRO A 76 -2.31 -7.98 9.96
C PRO A 76 -2.25 -9.26 10.79
N ARG A 77 -3.18 -10.19 10.55
CA ARG A 77 -3.24 -11.50 11.23
C ARG A 77 -2.10 -12.43 10.79
N ARG A 78 -1.66 -12.32 9.55
CA ARG A 78 -0.64 -13.17 8.91
C ARG A 78 0.37 -12.30 8.17
N ARG A 79 1.50 -12.89 7.78
CA ARG A 79 2.51 -12.20 6.99
C ARG A 79 1.97 -11.91 5.59
N THR A 80 2.02 -10.65 5.17
CA THR A 80 1.59 -10.14 3.87
C THR A 80 2.77 -9.54 3.09
N ARG A 81 2.55 -8.99 1.89
CA ARG A 81 3.61 -8.29 1.14
C ARG A 81 3.98 -6.99 1.85
N ALA A 82 3.02 -6.21 2.31
CA ALA A 82 3.29 -4.99 3.05
C ALA A 82 4.14 -5.25 4.32
N THR A 83 3.85 -6.32 5.08
CA THR A 83 4.69 -6.68 6.24
C THR A 83 6.13 -6.99 5.87
N ARG A 84 6.38 -7.53 4.67
CA ARG A 84 7.75 -7.82 4.20
C ARG A 84 8.46 -6.55 3.78
N ASN A 85 7.79 -5.69 3.03
CA ASN A 85 8.35 -4.43 2.52
C ASN A 85 8.76 -3.50 3.67
N TYR A 86 7.90 -3.42 4.69
CA TYR A 86 8.10 -2.53 5.84
C TYR A 86 8.69 -3.23 7.08
N ARG A 87 9.05 -4.52 6.97
CA ARG A 87 9.60 -5.35 8.07
C ARG A 87 8.75 -5.31 9.34
N LEU A 88 7.43 -5.38 9.18
CA LEU A 88 6.48 -5.28 10.28
C LEU A 88 6.17 -6.65 10.90
N PRO A 89 5.93 -6.71 12.22
CA PRO A 89 5.41 -7.90 12.87
C PRO A 89 3.95 -8.18 12.46
N THR A 90 3.40 -9.30 12.93
CA THR A 90 2.00 -9.68 12.73
C THR A 90 1.32 -9.98 14.07
N GLY A 91 -0.03 -10.05 14.06
CA GLY A 91 -0.83 -10.47 15.19
C GLY A 91 -0.61 -9.66 16.46
N PHE A 92 -0.44 -10.33 17.60
CA PHE A 92 -0.28 -9.67 18.91
C PHE A 92 0.94 -8.73 18.96
N ARG A 93 2.05 -9.10 18.32
CA ARG A 93 3.26 -8.25 18.28
C ARG A 93 2.98 -6.97 17.48
N ALA A 94 2.25 -7.07 16.38
CA ALA A 94 1.79 -5.91 15.62
C ALA A 94 0.83 -5.04 16.42
N ALA A 95 -0.14 -5.63 17.13
CA ALA A 95 -1.06 -4.87 17.98
C ALA A 95 -0.34 -4.12 19.11
N ARG A 96 0.66 -4.75 19.76
CA ARG A 96 1.49 -4.08 20.77
C ARG A 96 2.30 -2.93 20.17
N ARG A 97 2.84 -3.11 18.95
CA ARG A 97 3.58 -2.06 18.24
C ARG A 97 2.67 -0.93 17.77
N ALA A 98 1.45 -1.22 17.35
CA ALA A 98 0.46 -0.21 16.99
C ALA A 98 0.09 0.69 18.17
N ALA A 99 -0.06 0.11 19.37
CA ALA A 99 -0.40 0.84 20.57
C ALA A 99 0.74 1.73 21.11
N ARG A 100 2.00 1.27 21.00
CA ARG A 100 3.14 1.91 21.72
C ARG A 100 4.30 2.33 20.82
N GLY A 101 4.26 1.98 19.54
CA GLY A 101 5.30 2.30 18.58
C GLY A 101 5.37 3.79 18.29
N ALA A 102 6.51 4.20 17.77
CA ALA A 102 6.70 5.55 17.25
C ALA A 102 6.47 5.55 15.75
N ALA A 103 5.87 6.64 15.24
CA ALA A 103 5.75 6.82 13.81
C ALA A 103 7.07 7.29 13.20
N ARG A 104 7.35 6.82 11.98
CA ARG A 104 8.42 7.35 11.14
C ARG A 104 7.92 7.53 9.72
N ARG A 105 8.33 8.63 9.10
CA ARG A 105 7.97 8.91 7.71
C ARG A 105 8.70 7.94 6.78
N VAL A 106 7.95 7.29 5.90
CA VAL A 106 8.47 6.38 4.86
C VAL A 106 7.85 6.73 3.51
N PRO A 107 8.50 6.40 2.38
CA PRO A 107 7.94 6.66 1.06
C PRO A 107 6.53 6.07 0.92
N LEU A 108 5.65 6.85 0.30
CA LEU A 108 4.36 6.39 -0.21
C LEU A 108 4.48 6.30 -1.72
N ILE A 109 4.01 5.21 -2.32
CA ILE A 109 3.88 5.13 -3.78
C ILE A 109 2.40 5.06 -4.13
N ARG A 110 2.05 5.66 -5.25
CA ARG A 110 0.69 5.67 -5.79
C ARG A 110 0.72 5.45 -7.29
N ASP A 111 -0.43 5.14 -7.85
CA ASP A 111 -0.60 5.11 -9.30
C ASP A 111 -1.15 6.43 -9.86
N GLU A 112 -1.34 6.48 -11.18
CA GLU A 112 -1.94 7.62 -11.87
C GLU A 112 -3.37 7.95 -11.42
N THR A 113 -4.10 6.98 -10.87
CA THR A 113 -5.48 7.17 -10.35
C THR A 113 -5.51 7.70 -8.91
N GLY A 114 -4.34 7.85 -8.29
CA GLY A 114 -4.20 8.29 -6.90
C GLY A 114 -4.42 7.16 -5.88
N SER A 115 -4.41 5.90 -6.29
CA SER A 115 -4.46 4.76 -5.37
C SER A 115 -3.08 4.47 -4.79
N ALA A 116 -2.99 4.40 -3.46
CA ALA A 116 -1.78 4.02 -2.75
C ALA A 116 -1.48 2.53 -2.91
N ILE A 117 -0.19 2.16 -2.99
CA ILE A 117 0.27 0.76 -3.01
C ILE A 117 1.17 0.50 -1.80
N VAL A 118 0.93 -0.59 -1.08
CA VAL A 118 1.65 -0.93 0.17
C VAL A 118 2.37 -2.27 0.13
N GLY A 119 1.84 -3.23 -0.62
CA GLY A 119 2.36 -4.58 -0.75
C GLY A 119 2.99 -4.82 -2.12
N ARG A 120 2.16 -4.88 -3.16
CA ARG A 120 2.61 -5.14 -4.53
C ARG A 120 1.55 -4.70 -5.53
N ALA A 121 1.98 -3.96 -6.54
CA ALA A 121 1.25 -3.84 -7.79
C ALA A 121 1.80 -4.81 -8.85
N CYS A 122 0.94 -5.17 -9.80
CA CYS A 122 1.29 -6.06 -10.90
C CYS A 122 0.73 -5.53 -12.21
N TRP A 123 1.56 -5.53 -13.25
CA TRP A 123 1.10 -5.50 -14.63
C TRP A 123 1.11 -6.93 -15.17
N ALA A 124 -0.01 -7.40 -15.67
CA ALA A 124 -0.16 -8.74 -16.24
C ALA A 124 -0.97 -8.66 -17.54
N ALA A 125 -0.91 -9.72 -18.33
CA ALA A 125 -1.68 -9.80 -19.56
C ALA A 125 -3.20 -9.83 -19.27
N PRO A 126 -4.04 -9.24 -20.13
CA PRO A 126 -5.51 -9.32 -20.01
C PRO A 126 -6.03 -10.73 -20.24
N GLY A 127 -7.15 -11.09 -19.59
CA GLY A 127 -7.92 -12.28 -19.95
C GLY A 127 -7.19 -13.62 -19.84
N GLY A 128 -6.14 -13.73 -19.02
CA GLY A 128 -5.38 -14.99 -18.86
C GLY A 128 -4.44 -15.30 -20.03
N GLN A 129 -4.18 -14.33 -20.91
CA GLN A 129 -3.10 -14.43 -21.88
C GLN A 129 -1.76 -14.72 -21.18
N GLY A 130 -0.89 -15.49 -21.83
CA GLY A 130 0.40 -15.87 -21.23
C GLY A 130 1.43 -14.74 -21.16
N TRP A 131 1.24 -13.68 -21.94
CA TRP A 131 2.24 -12.65 -22.19
C TRP A 131 1.62 -11.24 -22.27
N LEU A 132 2.24 -10.30 -21.59
CA LEU A 132 2.07 -8.86 -21.70
C LEU A 132 3.08 -8.34 -22.72
N HIS A 133 2.59 -7.75 -23.80
CA HIS A 133 3.40 -7.08 -24.81
C HIS A 133 3.48 -5.57 -24.56
N GLY A 134 4.68 -5.02 -24.52
CA GLY A 134 4.89 -3.57 -24.39
C GLY A 134 6.30 -3.19 -23.97
N GLU A 135 6.42 -2.00 -23.41
CA GLU A 135 7.66 -1.45 -22.89
C GLU A 135 7.42 -0.91 -21.48
N ALA A 136 8.32 -1.20 -20.56
CA ALA A 136 8.32 -0.56 -19.26
C ALA A 136 9.70 -0.05 -18.85
N VAL A 137 9.69 1.10 -18.19
CA VAL A 137 10.88 1.77 -17.67
C VAL A 137 10.70 2.06 -16.18
N VAL A 138 11.82 2.08 -15.45
CA VAL A 138 11.90 2.57 -14.07
C VAL A 138 12.89 3.73 -14.05
N ASP A 139 12.38 4.94 -13.81
CA ASP A 139 13.11 6.20 -14.07
C ASP A 139 13.73 6.18 -15.49
N ASP A 140 15.06 6.07 -15.61
CA ASP A 140 15.82 6.02 -16.87
C ASP A 140 16.22 4.60 -17.30
N THR A 141 15.86 3.58 -16.52
CA THR A 141 16.27 2.20 -16.76
C THR A 141 15.15 1.40 -17.40
N THR A 142 15.36 0.91 -18.63
CA THR A 142 14.44 -0.03 -19.29
C THR A 142 14.37 -1.35 -18.52
N LEU A 143 13.15 -1.73 -18.12
CA LEU A 143 12.87 -2.98 -17.43
C LEU A 143 12.64 -4.12 -18.43
N PHE A 144 11.90 -3.84 -19.50
CA PHE A 144 11.73 -4.71 -20.67
C PHE A 144 11.18 -3.91 -21.86
N ASP A 145 11.39 -4.46 -23.05
CA ASP A 145 10.75 -4.09 -24.30
C ASP A 145 10.41 -5.41 -25.03
N GLY A 146 9.14 -5.62 -25.37
CA GLY A 146 8.60 -6.85 -25.94
C GLY A 146 7.70 -7.64 -24.98
N ASP A 147 7.83 -8.97 -24.99
CA ASP A 147 6.90 -9.88 -24.29
C ASP A 147 7.43 -10.35 -22.93
N VAL A 148 6.61 -10.19 -21.89
CA VAL A 148 6.90 -10.67 -20.53
C VAL A 148 5.66 -11.31 -19.91
N THR A 149 5.83 -12.20 -18.94
CA THR A 149 4.68 -12.85 -18.27
C THR A 149 3.91 -11.87 -17.37
N ALA A 150 4.65 -11.07 -16.60
CA ALA A 150 4.12 -9.99 -15.77
C ALA A 150 5.27 -9.12 -15.26
N VAL A 151 4.94 -7.99 -14.66
CA VAL A 151 5.87 -7.12 -13.94
C VAL A 151 5.35 -6.92 -12.53
N TRP A 152 6.23 -7.03 -11.54
CA TRP A 152 5.92 -6.72 -10.14
C TRP A 152 6.52 -5.38 -9.77
N ILE A 153 5.72 -4.54 -9.10
CA ILE A 153 6.14 -3.26 -8.54
C ILE A 153 5.88 -3.32 -7.04
N GLU A 154 6.89 -3.06 -6.22
CA GLU A 154 6.78 -3.09 -4.76
C GLU A 154 7.29 -1.78 -4.14
N PRO A 155 6.58 -1.23 -3.14
CA PRO A 155 7.09 -0.13 -2.34
C PRO A 155 8.35 -0.53 -1.57
N THR A 156 9.24 0.44 -1.36
CA THR A 156 10.40 0.32 -0.47
C THR A 156 10.32 1.33 0.67
N ALA A 157 10.63 0.90 1.90
CA ALA A 157 10.67 1.80 3.05
C ALA A 157 11.82 2.84 2.98
N ALA A 158 12.77 2.63 2.07
CA ALA A 158 13.88 3.53 1.79
C ALA A 158 13.69 4.22 0.43
N MET A 159 14.39 5.34 0.24
CA MET A 159 14.52 5.98 -1.07
C MET A 159 15.19 4.99 -2.06
N PRO A 160 14.82 5.01 -3.36
CA PRO A 160 13.99 6.00 -4.04
C PRO A 160 12.47 5.81 -3.92
N GLY A 161 11.98 4.73 -3.28
CA GLY A 161 10.59 4.57 -2.86
C GLY A 161 9.85 3.39 -3.52
N LEU A 162 10.29 2.94 -4.69
CA LEU A 162 9.79 1.71 -5.32
C LEU A 162 10.91 0.87 -5.92
N ARG A 163 10.57 -0.38 -6.20
CA ARG A 163 11.33 -1.30 -7.04
C ARG A 163 10.41 -2.06 -7.98
N ALA A 164 10.89 -2.38 -9.18
CA ALA A 164 10.18 -3.22 -10.12
C ALA A 164 11.05 -4.37 -10.65
N ALA A 165 10.41 -5.46 -11.06
CA ALA A 165 11.07 -6.62 -11.66
C ALA A 165 10.11 -7.37 -12.59
N VAL A 166 10.64 -7.90 -13.69
CA VAL A 166 9.92 -8.88 -14.51
C VAL A 166 9.66 -10.16 -13.70
N ALA A 167 8.41 -10.62 -13.71
CA ALA A 167 7.95 -11.82 -13.04
C ALA A 167 8.44 -13.09 -13.77
N GLY A 168 8.24 -14.27 -13.17
CA GLY A 168 8.53 -15.56 -13.81
C GLY A 168 10.01 -15.95 -13.92
N ARG A 169 10.97 -15.02 -13.76
CA ARG A 169 12.41 -15.37 -13.74
C ARG A 169 12.86 -15.92 -12.37
N PRO A 170 13.69 -16.99 -12.32
CA PRO A 170 14.21 -17.56 -11.08
C PRO A 170 15.12 -16.58 -10.32
N TRP A 171 15.96 -15.84 -11.06
CA TRP A 171 16.84 -14.80 -10.54
C TRP A 171 16.37 -13.42 -11.02
N ARG A 172 15.25 -12.95 -10.47
CA ARG A 172 14.69 -11.67 -10.90
C ARG A 172 15.59 -10.52 -10.47
N ARG A 173 16.00 -9.70 -11.44
CA ARG A 173 16.71 -8.44 -11.19
C ARG A 173 15.68 -7.39 -10.80
N TRP A 174 15.84 -6.84 -9.60
CA TRP A 174 15.07 -5.67 -9.17
C TRP A 174 15.76 -4.41 -9.63
N VAL A 175 14.98 -3.50 -10.23
CA VAL A 175 15.38 -2.14 -10.53
C VAL A 175 14.69 -1.22 -9.53
N THR A 176 15.45 -0.34 -8.88
CA THR A 176 14.93 0.62 -7.91
C THR A 176 14.81 2.00 -8.56
N GLY A 177 13.73 2.71 -8.32
CA GLY A 177 13.53 4.06 -8.86
C GLY A 177 12.43 4.82 -8.14
N ARG A 178 12.09 6.01 -8.66
CA ARG A 178 11.01 6.85 -8.15
C ARG A 178 9.71 6.56 -8.87
N ALA A 179 9.77 6.24 -10.15
CA ALA A 179 8.63 5.95 -11.00
C ALA A 179 8.86 4.69 -11.83
N ALA A 180 7.79 3.96 -12.10
CA ALA A 180 7.73 2.89 -13.08
C ALA A 180 6.60 3.21 -14.05
N GLN A 181 6.86 3.16 -15.34
CA GLN A 181 5.89 3.47 -16.39
C GLN A 181 5.79 2.32 -17.38
N LEU A 182 4.57 2.07 -17.86
CA LEU A 182 4.25 1.04 -18.84
C LEU A 182 3.53 1.68 -20.03
N GLY A 183 3.99 1.35 -21.24
CA GLY A 183 3.21 1.39 -22.48
C GLY A 183 2.96 -0.04 -22.95
N SER A 184 1.72 -0.41 -23.26
CA SER A 184 1.36 -1.78 -23.68
C SER A 184 0.17 -1.80 -24.63
N THR A 185 -0.06 -2.93 -25.27
CA THR A 185 -1.26 -3.20 -26.08
C THR A 185 -2.51 -3.37 -25.20
N GLY A 186 -2.31 -3.67 -23.92
CA GLY A 186 -3.31 -3.70 -22.86
C GLY A 186 -2.78 -4.51 -21.68
N ALA A 187 -2.87 -3.97 -20.47
CA ALA A 187 -2.43 -4.63 -19.25
C ALA A 187 -3.52 -4.66 -18.19
N THR A 188 -3.72 -5.80 -17.56
CA THR A 188 -4.45 -5.89 -16.28
C THR A 188 -3.55 -5.35 -15.19
N VAL A 189 -4.03 -4.32 -14.49
CA VAL A 189 -3.34 -3.76 -13.32
C VAL A 189 -3.95 -4.37 -12.06
N LEU A 190 -3.12 -4.96 -11.20
CA LEU A 190 -3.52 -5.37 -9.86
C LEU A 190 -2.84 -4.48 -8.82
N ARG A 191 -3.58 -4.02 -7.82
CA ARG A 191 -3.13 -3.17 -6.72
C ARG A 191 -3.37 -3.88 -5.41
N ASP A 192 -2.32 -4.37 -4.76
CA ASP A 192 -2.42 -5.09 -3.49
C ASP A 192 -3.45 -6.25 -3.52
N GLY A 193 -3.58 -6.89 -4.68
CA GLY A 193 -4.51 -7.99 -4.95
C GLY A 193 -5.86 -7.58 -5.51
N VAL A 194 -6.16 -6.27 -5.62
CA VAL A 194 -7.40 -5.75 -6.20
C VAL A 194 -7.19 -5.43 -7.69
N PRO A 195 -7.90 -6.07 -8.62
CA PRO A 195 -7.80 -5.76 -10.04
C PRO A 195 -8.40 -4.38 -10.35
N ALA A 196 -7.84 -3.70 -11.34
CA ALA A 196 -8.48 -2.55 -11.97
C ALA A 196 -9.71 -3.00 -12.78
N ASP A 197 -10.69 -2.11 -12.91
CA ASP A 197 -11.94 -2.41 -13.63
C ASP A 197 -11.73 -2.71 -15.11
N ARG A 198 -10.69 -2.11 -15.72
CA ARG A 198 -10.41 -2.21 -17.16
C ARG A 198 -8.92 -2.39 -17.42
N PRO A 199 -8.56 -3.17 -18.46
CA PRO A 199 -7.20 -3.17 -18.98
C PRO A 199 -6.76 -1.77 -19.41
N ALA A 200 -5.50 -1.43 -19.17
CA ALA A 200 -4.94 -0.14 -19.49
C ALA A 200 -3.78 -0.28 -20.48
N ARG A 201 -3.76 0.55 -21.53
CA ARG A 201 -2.60 0.64 -22.46
C ARG A 201 -1.42 1.40 -21.86
N ARG A 202 -1.69 2.27 -20.90
CA ARG A 202 -0.68 3.02 -20.16
C ARG A 202 -0.98 2.90 -18.67
N SER A 203 0.06 2.70 -17.88
CA SER A 203 -0.06 2.69 -16.42
C SER A 203 1.25 3.15 -15.78
N ALA A 204 1.19 3.83 -14.65
CA ALA A 204 2.37 4.37 -13.99
C ALA A 204 2.25 4.30 -12.47
N PHE A 205 3.29 3.83 -11.81
CA PHE A 205 3.45 3.92 -10.36
C PHE A 205 4.57 4.89 -10.03
N TYR A 206 4.36 5.76 -9.07
CA TYR A 206 5.38 6.73 -8.67
C TYR A 206 5.33 7.02 -7.19
N ARG A 207 6.49 7.38 -6.64
CA ARG A 207 6.61 7.88 -5.27
C ARG A 207 5.88 9.21 -5.18
N ASN A 208 4.94 9.29 -4.24
CA ASN A 208 4.32 10.55 -3.86
C ASN A 208 5.36 11.51 -3.25
N ILE A 209 5.13 12.81 -3.38
CA ILE A 209 6.04 13.83 -2.84
C ILE A 209 6.16 13.67 -1.33
N GLU A 210 5.02 13.56 -0.64
CA GLU A 210 4.97 13.31 0.79
C GLU A 210 4.87 11.80 1.06
N GLY A 211 5.72 11.31 1.99
CA GLY A 211 5.61 9.98 2.56
C GLY A 211 4.55 9.89 3.66
N TRP A 212 4.23 8.68 4.10
CA TRP A 212 3.27 8.46 5.18
C TRP A 212 3.96 8.13 6.50
N LEU A 213 3.29 8.42 7.62
CA LEU A 213 3.81 8.13 8.96
C LEU A 213 3.49 6.70 9.38
N LEU A 214 4.43 5.79 9.18
CA LEU A 214 4.31 4.39 9.58
C LEU A 214 4.69 4.20 11.05
N VAL A 215 3.76 3.69 11.87
CA VAL A 215 4.03 3.24 13.24
C VAL A 215 4.73 1.88 13.19
N ARG A 216 5.95 1.83 13.68
CA ARG A 216 6.77 0.62 13.61
C ARG A 216 7.57 0.34 14.84
#